data_AF-A0A7C5A640-F1
#
_entry.id   AF-A0A7C5A640-F1
#
_cell.length_a   1.000
_cell.length_b   1.000
_cell.length_c   1.000
_cell.angle_alpha   90.00
_cell.angle_beta   90.00
_cell.angle_gamma   90.00
#
_symmetry.space_group_name_H-M   'P 1'
#
loop_
_entity.id
_entity.type
_entity.pdbx_description
1 polymer ?
#
loop_
_entity_poly.entity_id
_entity_poly.type
_entity_poly.pdbx_seq_one_letter_code
_entity_poly.pdbx_strand_id
1 'polypeptide(L)' 'MPYDPNRHHRRSIRLKGYDYSQARAYFVTICTQDRACLFGKVVNGEMRLNDAGRMVLAEWNMLP' A
#
# COMPACT_ATOMS: atom_id res chain seq x y z
N MET A 1 20.12 -1.30 -10.88
CA MET A 1 20.53 -2.57 -11.52
C MET A 1 19.79 -2.69 -12.85
N PRO A 2 20.48 -3.00 -13.96
CA PRO A 2 19.83 -3.17 -15.26
C PRO A 2 18.91 -4.40 -15.25
N TYR A 3 17.84 -4.34 -16.04
CA TYR A 3 16.87 -5.43 -16.18
C TYR A 3 17.48 -6.62 -16.93
N ASP A 4 17.65 -7.76 -16.25
CA ASP A 4 18.01 -9.05 -16.84
C ASP A 4 16.76 -9.93 -17.03
N PRO A 5 16.30 -10.20 -18.26
CA PRO A 5 15.10 -11.00 -18.53
C PRO A 5 15.23 -12.49 -18.18
N ASN A 6 16.45 -13.04 -18.06
CA ASN A 6 16.67 -14.43 -17.64
C ASN A 6 16.58 -14.61 -16.12
N ARG A 7 16.82 -13.53 -15.36
CA ARG A 7 16.73 -13.53 -13.89
C ARG A 7 15.43 -12.91 -13.39
N HIS A 8 14.94 -11.88 -14.05
CA HIS A 8 13.73 -11.16 -13.69
C HIS A 8 12.54 -11.64 -14.52
N HIS A 9 11.93 -12.74 -14.06
CA HIS A 9 10.69 -13.30 -14.61
C HIS A 9 9.44 -12.45 -14.32
N ARG A 10 9.61 -11.24 -13.75
CA ARG A 10 8.50 -10.35 -13.46
C ARG A 10 7.92 -9.83 -14.77
N ARG A 11 6.77 -10.39 -15.15
CA ARG A 11 5.94 -9.81 -16.22
C ARG A 11 5.34 -8.50 -15.73
N SER A 12 5.24 -7.52 -16.63
CA SER A 12 4.54 -6.28 -16.34
C SER A 12 3.05 -6.57 -16.16
N ILE A 13 2.48 -6.09 -15.05
CA ILE A 13 1.03 -6.07 -14.82
C ILE A 13 0.37 -4.86 -15.47
N ARG A 14 1.16 -3.93 -16.02
CA ARG A 14 0.66 -2.68 -16.60
C ARG A 14 -0.02 -2.96 -17.94
N LEU A 15 -1.18 -2.36 -18.15
CA LEU A 15 -1.88 -2.39 -19.41
C LEU A 15 -1.03 -1.73 -20.51
N LYS A 16 -0.82 -2.43 -21.62
CA LYS A 16 -0.02 -1.93 -22.74
C LYS A 16 -0.71 -0.72 -23.37
N GLY A 17 0.07 0.35 -23.61
CA GLY A 17 -0.43 1.58 -24.23
C GLY A 17 -1.16 2.53 -23.29
N TYR A 18 -1.28 2.18 -22.00
CA TYR A 18 -1.92 3.03 -21.02
C TYR A 18 -0.91 3.95 -20.32
N ASP A 19 -1.22 5.23 -20.29
CA ASP A 19 -0.43 6.24 -19.58
C ASP A 19 -0.87 6.35 -18.11
N TYR A 20 -0.05 5.77 -17.23
CA TYR A 20 -0.27 5.78 -15.78
C TYR A 20 0.06 7.12 -15.10
N SER A 21 0.57 8.12 -15.83
CA SER A 21 0.80 9.47 -15.31
C SER A 21 -0.47 10.33 -15.29
N GLN A 22 -1.51 9.91 -16.01
CA GLN A 22 -2.79 10.62 -16.05
C GLN A 22 -3.50 10.59 -14.70
N ALA A 23 -4.12 11.70 -14.32
CA ALA A 23 -4.95 11.81 -13.12
C ALA A 23 -6.16 10.87 -13.21
N ARG A 24 -6.22 9.87 -12.33
CA ARG A 24 -7.28 8.85 -12.24
C ARG A 24 -7.43 8.36 -10.81
N ALA A 25 -8.56 7.70 -10.52
CA ALA A 25 -8.83 7.12 -9.21
C ALA A 25 -8.20 5.72 -9.06
N TYR A 26 -7.57 5.47 -7.92
CA TYR A 26 -7.03 4.17 -7.54
C TYR A 26 -7.50 3.81 -6.14
N PHE A 27 -7.87 2.56 -5.92
CA PHE A 27 -8.06 2.01 -4.58
C PHE A 27 -6.84 1.14 -4.25
N VAL A 28 -6.17 1.45 -3.14
CA VAL A 28 -4.98 0.72 -2.70
C VAL A 28 -5.28 0.11 -1.34
N THR A 29 -5.04 -1.19 -1.23
CA THR A 29 -5.00 -1.90 0.06
C THR A 29 -3.61 -2.48 0.23
N ILE A 30 -3.02 -2.27 1.40
CA ILE A 30 -1.72 -2.82 1.77
C ILE A 30 -1.84 -3.62 3.06
N CYS A 31 -1.19 -4.78 3.10
CA CYS A 31 -1.06 -5.56 4.31
C CYS A 31 0.34 -5.34 4.91
N THR A 32 0.42 -5.35 6.23
CA THR A 32 1.69 -5.44 6.95
C THR A 32 2.38 -6.77 6.65
N GLN A 33 3.68 -6.80 6.89
CA GLN A 33 4.45 -8.04 6.85
C GLN A 33 3.81 -9.09 7.76
N ASP A 34 3.71 -10.32 7.26
CA ASP A 34 3.10 -11.47 7.94
C ASP A 34 1.66 -11.23 8.42
N ARG A 35 0.97 -10.22 7.85
CA ARG A 35 -0.38 -9.77 8.25
C ARG A 35 -0.46 -9.38 9.73
N ALA A 36 0.66 -8.96 10.32
CA ALA A 36 0.72 -8.59 11.73
C ALA A 36 -0.15 -7.35 12.03
N CYS A 37 -0.90 -7.37 13.12
CA CYS A 37 -1.75 -6.26 13.56
C CYS A 37 -0.93 -5.12 14.21
N LEU A 38 -0.03 -4.49 13.44
CA LEU A 38 0.95 -3.53 13.97
C LEU A 38 0.34 -2.19 14.41
N PHE A 39 -0.78 -1.78 13.82
CA PHE A 39 -1.39 -0.47 14.04
C PHE A 39 -2.53 -0.47 15.06
N GLY A 40 -2.77 -1.62 15.72
CA GLY A 40 -3.86 -1.81 16.66
C GLY A 40 -4.72 -3.01 16.26
N LYS A 41 -5.99 -3.00 16.68
CA LYS A 41 -6.90 -4.13 16.51
C LYS A 41 -8.28 -3.66 16.07
N VAL A 42 -8.96 -4.49 15.29
CA VAL A 42 -10.37 -4.28 14.97
C VAL A 42 -11.23 -4.96 16.03
N VAL A 43 -12.14 -4.23 16.67
CA VAL A 43 -13.08 -4.75 17.67
C VAL A 43 -14.47 -4.27 17.29
N ASN A 44 -15.40 -5.20 17.09
CA ASN A 44 -16.78 -4.91 16.67
C ASN A 44 -16.88 -4.06 15.38
N GLY A 45 -15.99 -4.31 14.42
CA GLY A 45 -15.94 -3.56 13.15
C GLY A 45 -15.25 -2.19 13.24
N GLU A 46 -14.82 -1.77 14.43
CA GLU A 46 -14.14 -0.50 14.64
C GLU A 46 -12.64 -0.69 14.83
N MET A 47 -11.84 0.17 14.19
CA MET A 47 -10.39 0.19 14.38
C MET A 47 -10.03 0.85 15.72
N ARG A 48 -9.39 0.09 16.61
CA ARG A 48 -8.80 0.60 17.85
C ARG A 48 -7.29 0.73 17.70
N LEU A 49 -6.81 1.96 17.53
CA LEU A 49 -5.41 2.27 17.29
C LEU A 49 -4.54 2.09 18.54
N ASN A 50 -3.34 1.54 18.36
CA ASN A 50 -2.25 1.65 19.34
C ASN A 50 -1.39 2.90 19.05
N ASP A 51 -0.25 3.06 19.73
CA ASP A 51 0.63 4.22 19.51
C ASP A 51 1.14 4.32 18.07
N ALA A 52 1.59 3.21 17.48
CA ALA A 52 2.04 3.18 16.09
C ALA A 52 0.92 3.54 15.11
N GLY A 53 -0.30 3.03 15.34
CA GLY A 53 -1.47 3.38 14.54
C GLY A 53 -1.86 4.86 14.64
N ARG A 54 -1.73 5.46 15.82
CA ARG A 54 -1.93 6.91 16.00
C ARG A 54 -0.90 7.74 15.25
N MET A 55 0.37 7.33 15.27
CA MET A 55 1.42 8.00 14.50
C MET A 55 1.12 7.98 13.00
N VAL A 56 0.78 6.81 12.44
CA VAL A 56 0.45 6.69 11.01
C VAL A 56 -0.80 7.48 10.65
N LEU A 57 -1.84 7.47 11.51
CA LEU A 57 -3.04 8.27 11.27
C LEU A 57 -2.74 9.78 11.25
N ALA A 58 -1.87 10.26 12.15
CA ALA A 58 -1.47 11.65 12.19
C ALA A 58 -0.76 12.06 10.89
N GLU A 59 0.22 11.28 10.45
CA GLU A 59 0.92 11.52 9.17
C GLU A 59 -0.05 11.48 7.98
N TRP A 60 -0.95 10.49 7.95
CA TRP A 60 -1.95 10.35 6.88
C TRP A 60 -2.83 11.60 6.75
N ASN A 61 -3.27 12.16 7.88
CA ASN A 61 -4.10 13.37 7.89
C ASN A 61 -3.33 14.65 7.53
N MET A 62 -2.00 14.62 7.53
CA MET A 62 -1.15 15.75 7.12
C MET A 62 -0.79 15.72 5.63
N LEU A 63 -1.01 14.60 4.93
CA LEU A 63 -0.76 14.51 3.50
C LEU A 63 -1.74 15.41 2.71
N PRO A 64 -1.26 16.12 1.67
CA PRO A 64 -2.06 17.05 0.88
C PRO A 64 -3.07 16.37 -0.06
#